data_AF-A0A9J6FY98-F1
#
_entry.id   AF-A0A9J6FY98-F1
#
_cell.length_a   1.000
_cell.length_b   1.000
_cell.length_c   1.000
_cell.angle_alpha   90.00
_cell.angle_beta   90.00
_cell.angle_gamma   90.00
#
_symmetry.space_group_name_H-M   'P 1'
#
loop_
_entity.id
_entity.type
_entity.pdbx_description
1 polymer ?
#
loop_
_entity_poly.entity_id
_entity_poly.type
_entity_poly.pdbx_seq_one_letter_code
_entity_poly.pdbx_strand_id
1 'polypeptide(L)'
;MVHLIKHACPCAAVRKRQDIMDRDEYYNLMRMTNGEPHELLREIIHRQTTSSAPPLRVLFTGPAGCGKTFVLRLAMDLYNRYSNTGHKTA
;
A
#
# COMPACT_ATOMS: atom_id res chain seq x y z
N MET A 1 -15.53 6.88 -15.13
CA MET A 1 -15.01 8.20 -14.69
C MET A 1 -15.26 8.30 -13.19
N VAL A 2 -14.24 8.05 -12.36
CA VAL A 2 -14.41 8.15 -10.89
C VAL A 2 -13.63 9.37 -10.43
N HIS A 3 -14.37 10.44 -10.14
CA HIS A 3 -13.87 11.60 -9.41
C HIS A 3 -13.82 11.24 -7.92
N LEU A 4 -12.65 11.38 -7.29
CA LEU A 4 -12.56 11.33 -5.83
C LEU A 4 -12.39 12.76 -5.29
N ILE A 5 -13.52 13.38 -4.99
CA ILE A 5 -13.61 14.66 -4.29
C ILE A 5 -13.30 14.39 -2.81
N LYS A 6 -12.34 15.13 -2.24
CA LYS A 6 -12.12 15.18 -0.79
C LYS A 6 -13.20 16.06 -0.15
N HIS A 7 -14.38 15.51 0.10
CA HIS A 7 -15.27 16.05 1.14
C HIS A 7 -15.03 15.27 2.44
N ALA A 8 -14.90 15.99 3.54
CA ALA A 8 -14.88 15.42 4.88
C ALA A 8 -16.23 14.73 5.14
N CYS A 9 -16.26 13.41 4.95
CA CYS A 9 -17.40 12.56 5.27
C CYS A 9 -17.11 11.85 6.60
N PRO A 10 -18.03 11.88 7.59
CA PRO A 10 -17.84 11.23 8.89
C PRO A 10 -18.06 9.71 8.84
N CYS A 11 -17.90 9.07 7.68
CA CYS A 11 -17.72 7.63 7.61
C CYS A 11 -16.22 7.30 7.78
N ALA A 12 -15.72 7.57 8.98
CA ALA A 12 -14.51 6.93 9.46
C ALA A 12 -14.80 5.44 9.70
N ALA A 13 -14.94 4.66 8.64
CA ALA A 13 -14.63 3.23 8.72
C ALA A 13 -13.11 3.08 8.77
N VAL A 14 -12.47 3.76 9.74
CA VAL A 14 -11.12 3.45 10.17
C VAL A 14 -11.26 2.19 11.02
N ARG A 15 -11.43 1.07 10.33
CA ARG A 15 -11.27 -0.25 10.94
C ARG A 15 -9.86 -0.25 11.55
N LYS A 16 -9.75 -0.51 12.86
CA LYS A 16 -8.44 -0.68 13.52
C LYS A 16 -7.59 -1.60 12.64
N ARG A 17 -6.48 -1.08 12.09
CA ARG A 17 -5.62 -1.80 11.15
C ARG A 17 -4.81 -2.85 11.93
N GLN A 18 -5.38 -4.03 12.08
CA GLN A 18 -4.74 -5.18 12.73
C GLN A 18 -4.02 -6.11 11.73
N ASP A 19 -3.77 -5.69 10.50
CA ASP A 19 -3.47 -6.62 9.41
C ASP A 19 -2.16 -6.24 8.72
N ILE A 20 -1.07 -6.29 9.47
CA ILE A 20 0.26 -6.43 8.87
C ILE A 20 0.35 -7.90 8.49
N MET A 21 0.55 -8.16 7.20
CA MET A 21 0.74 -9.51 6.67
C MET A 21 1.89 -10.21 7.40
N ASP A 22 1.78 -11.52 7.57
CA ASP A 22 2.89 -12.31 8.09
C ASP A 22 4.17 -12.05 7.29
N ARG A 23 5.32 -12.07 7.98
CA ARG A 23 6.61 -11.71 7.39
C ARG A 23 6.99 -12.66 6.24
N ASP A 24 6.75 -13.96 6.40
CA ASP A 24 7.09 -14.95 5.38
C ASP A 24 6.14 -14.85 4.18
N GLU A 25 4.85 -14.66 4.43
CA GLU A 25 3.86 -14.38 3.37
C GLU A 25 4.27 -13.14 2.57
N TYR A 26 4.65 -12.05 3.24
CA TYR A 26 5.11 -10.82 2.59
C TYR A 26 6.34 -11.05 1.70
N TYR A 27 7.38 -11.71 2.22
CA TYR A 27 8.59 -11.98 1.43
C TYR A 27 8.31 -12.87 0.24
N ASN A 28 7.43 -13.86 0.38
CA ASN A 28 7.04 -14.73 -0.72
C ASN A 28 6.32 -13.93 -1.82
N LEU A 29 5.36 -13.08 -1.45
CA LEU A 29 4.68 -12.23 -2.44
C LEU A 29 5.63 -11.21 -3.08
N MET A 30 6.55 -10.60 -2.34
CA MET A 30 7.54 -9.68 -2.92
C MET A 30 8.43 -10.38 -3.96
N ARG A 31 8.89 -11.61 -3.69
CA ARG A 31 9.70 -12.39 -4.65
C ARG A 31 8.94 -12.76 -5.92
N MET A 32 7.61 -12.81 -5.87
CA MET A 32 6.76 -13.09 -7.03
C MET A 32 6.46 -11.86 -7.88
N THR A 33 6.90 -10.66 -7.47
CA THR A 33 6.68 -9.44 -8.25
C THR A 33 7.60 -9.40 -9.47
N ASN A 34 7.03 -9.04 -10.63
CA ASN A 34 7.79 -8.76 -11.84
C ASN A 34 8.32 -7.30 -11.84
N GLY A 35 9.13 -6.93 -12.84
CA GLY A 35 9.83 -5.64 -12.89
C GLY A 35 8.97 -4.41 -12.62
N GLU A 36 7.90 -4.19 -13.39
CA GLU A 36 7.05 -2.99 -13.23
C GLU A 36 6.36 -2.89 -11.86
N PRO A 37 5.64 -3.92 -11.35
CA PRO A 37 5.11 -3.90 -9.99
C PRO A 37 6.19 -3.71 -8.91
N HIS A 38 7.36 -4.32 -9.08
CA HIS A 38 8.46 -4.21 -8.11
C HIS A 38 8.95 -2.77 -7.99
N GLU A 39 9.12 -2.06 -9.11
CA GLU A 39 9.53 -0.65 -9.09
C GLU A 39 8.48 0.26 -8.43
N LEU A 40 7.18 0.00 -8.65
CA LEU A 40 6.14 0.72 -7.91
C LEU A 40 6.24 0.50 -6.39
N LEU A 41 6.49 -0.73 -5.96
CA LEU A 41 6.62 -1.06 -4.54
C LEU A 41 7.86 -0.39 -3.91
N ARG A 42 8.97 -0.29 -4.65
CA ARG A 42 10.15 0.48 -4.25
C ARG A 42 9.87 1.97 -4.12
N GLU A 43 9.14 2.55 -5.08
CA GLU A 43 8.74 3.96 -5.02
C GLU A 43 7.86 4.24 -3.80
N ILE A 44 6.94 3.32 -3.46
CA ILE A 44 6.13 3.42 -2.24
C ILE A 44 7.05 3.44 -1.01
N ILE A 45 8.00 2.51 -0.90
CA ILE A 45 8.97 2.47 0.21
C ILE A 45 9.75 3.80 0.30
N HIS A 46 10.32 4.25 -0.82
CA HIS A 46 11.10 5.48 -0.89
C HIS A 46 10.31 6.69 -0.38
N ARG A 47 9.04 6.82 -0.81
CA ARG A 47 8.16 7.89 -0.34
C ARG A 47 7.80 7.77 1.13
N GLN A 48 7.60 6.55 1.65
CA GLN A 48 7.32 6.36 3.08
C GLN A 48 8.51 6.71 3.96
N THR A 49 9.74 6.55 3.46
CA THR A 49 10.97 6.91 4.20
C THR A 49 11.43 8.35 3.98
N THR A 50 10.75 9.13 3.13
CA THR A 50 11.12 10.51 2.78
C THR A 50 10.10 11.49 3.36
N SER A 51 10.55 12.40 4.23
CA SER A 51 9.71 13.29 5.04
C SER A 51 8.85 14.31 4.25
N SER A 52 9.15 14.55 2.97
CA SER A 52 8.48 15.55 2.13
C SER A 52 7.88 14.97 0.84
N ALA A 53 7.69 13.65 0.76
CA ALA A 53 7.16 13.03 -0.44
C ALA A 53 5.70 13.46 -0.72
N PRO A 54 5.37 13.89 -1.96
CA PRO A 54 3.99 14.24 -2.30
C PRO A 54 3.08 13.00 -2.31
N PRO A 55 1.76 13.17 -2.14
CA PRO A 55 0.81 12.07 -2.20
C PRO A 55 0.92 11.27 -3.50
N LEU A 56 0.97 9.94 -3.40
CA LEU A 56 0.98 9.03 -4.55
C LEU A 56 -0.47 8.66 -4.90
N ARG A 57 -0.85 8.81 -6.18
CA ARG A 57 -2.10 8.28 -6.74
C ARG A 57 -1.74 7.31 -7.86
N VAL A 58 -2.16 6.07 -7.73
CA VAL A 58 -1.90 5.00 -8.71
C VAL A 58 -3.23 4.54 -9.28
N LEU A 59 -3.32 4.44 -10.60
CA LEU A 59 -4.43 3.81 -11.29
C LEU A 59 -3.93 2.50 -11.92
N PHE A 60 -4.43 1.38 -11.42
CA PHE A 60 -4.13 0.08 -12.00
C PHE A 60 -5.06 -0.20 -13.18
N THR A 61 -4.49 -0.42 -14.37
CA THR A 61 -5.23 -0.74 -15.59
C THR A 61 -4.87 -2.14 -16.10
N GLY A 62 -5.66 -2.67 -17.04
CA GLY A 62 -5.45 -3.99 -17.64
C GLY A 62 -6.61 -4.97 -17.41
N PRO A 63 -6.61 -6.12 -18.11
CA PRO A 63 -7.70 -7.09 -18.12
C PRO A 63 -7.90 -7.79 -16.76
N ALA A 64 -9.04 -8.45 -16.56
CA ALA A 64 -9.25 -9.26 -15.36
C ALA A 64 -8.15 -10.34 -15.23
N GLY A 65 -7.71 -10.62 -14.01
CA GLY A 65 -6.66 -11.61 -13.76
C GLY A 65 -5.21 -11.14 -13.94
N CYS A 66 -4.94 -9.91 -14.40
CA CYS A 66 -3.57 -9.41 -14.61
C CYS A 66 -2.78 -9.04 -13.33
N GLY A 67 -3.23 -9.47 -12.14
CA GLY A 67 -2.48 -9.26 -10.90
C GLY A 67 -2.66 -7.89 -10.20
N LYS A 68 -3.59 -7.04 -10.63
CA LYS A 68 -3.84 -5.72 -9.97
C LYS A 68 -4.07 -5.84 -8.46
N THR A 69 -4.94 -6.78 -8.06
CA THR A 69 -5.25 -7.02 -6.63
C THR A 69 -4.03 -7.52 -5.87
N PHE A 70 -3.17 -8.31 -6.50
CA PHE A 70 -1.92 -8.79 -5.91
C PHE A 70 -0.98 -7.61 -5.60
N VAL A 71 -0.78 -6.69 -6.54
CA VAL A 71 0.06 -5.50 -6.32
C VAL A 71 -0.57 -4.57 -5.26
N LEU A 72 -1.88 -4.38 -5.31
CA LEU A 72 -2.60 -3.58 -4.32
C LEU A 72 -2.45 -4.13 -2.90
N ARG A 73 -2.48 -5.46 -2.73
CA ARG A 73 -2.31 -6.12 -1.43
C ARG A 73 -0.92 -5.87 -0.84
N LEU A 74 0.13 -5.98 -1.66
CA LEU A 74 1.51 -5.64 -1.26
C LEU A 74 1.67 -4.16 -0.92
N ALA A 75 1.11 -3.27 -1.74
CA ALA A 75 1.16 -1.83 -1.50
C ALA A 75 0.47 -1.45 -0.18
N MET A 76 -0.72 -2.00 0.10
CA MET A 76 -1.44 -1.77 1.36
C MET A 76 -0.63 -2.23 2.57
N ASP A 77 -0.01 -3.41 2.49
CA ASP A 77 0.82 -3.92 3.57
C ASP A 77 2.06 -3.04 3.82
N LEU A 78 2.72 -2.55 2.76
CA LEU A 78 3.80 -1.57 2.88
C LEU A 78 3.34 -0.31 3.62
N TYR A 79 2.22 0.29 3.20
CA TYR A 79 1.66 1.45 3.91
C TYR A 79 1.36 1.13 5.37
N ASN A 80 0.81 -0.05 5.69
CA ASN A 80 0.58 -0.46 7.07
C ASN A 80 1.88 -0.58 7.87
N ARG A 81 2.91 -1.21 7.32
CA ARG A 81 4.22 -1.39 8.00
C ARG A 81 4.89 -0.05 8.33
N TYR A 82 4.86 0.91 7.42
CA TYR A 82 5.54 2.20 7.62
C TYR A 82 4.68 3.25 8.36
N SER A 83 3.35 3.15 8.29
CA SER A 83 2.45 4.05 9.03
C SER A 83 2.20 3.63 10.48
N ASN A 84 2.41 2.35 10.82
CA ASN A 84 2.17 1.81 12.16
C ASN A 84 3.39 1.93 13.08
N THR A 85 4.05 3.09 13.06
CA THR A 85 5.17 3.45 13.96
C THR A 85 4.70 4.04 15.30
N GLY A 86 3.39 3.99 15.58
CA GLY A 86 2.83 4.28 16.89
C GLY A 86 2.76 3.04 17.77
N HIS A 87 3.59 3.00 18.82
CA HIS A 87 3.46 2.15 20.02
C HIS A 87 4.24 0.81 20.05
N LYS A 88 5.56 0.90 20.23
CA LYS A 88 6.31 0.07 21.20
C LYS A 88 7.40 0.92 21.88
N THR A 89 6.97 1.77 22.80
CA THR A 89 7.79 2.22 23.93
C THR A 89 7.07 1.77 25.19
N ALA A 90 7.48 0.61 25.70
CA ALA A 90 7.37 0.17 27.08
C ALA A 90 8.37 -0.96 27.25
#